data_AF-F2LGY7-F1
#
_entry.id   AF-F2LGY7-F1
#
_cell.length_a   1.000
_cell.length_b   1.000
_cell.length_c   1.000
_cell.angle_alpha   90.00
_cell.angle_beta   90.00
_cell.angle_gamma   90.00
#
_symmetry.space_group_name_H-M   'P 1'
#
loop_
_entity.id
_entity.type
_entity.pdbx_description
1 polymer ?
#
loop_
_entity_poly.entity_id
_entity_poly.type
_entity_poly.pdbx_seq_one_letter_code
_entity_poly.pdbx_strand_id
1 'polypeptide(L)'
;MSFRTAEPALKDVLDGIAAGQIQLPDFQRGWVWDDNHIRSLIASLSLSYPIGAVMFLEAGGVPFKPRLFAGVHLQPAPKPKTLVLDGQQRLTSMYLSLRSGQPVPTRTEKGADIRRLYFLDMAKCLDPDADREEAVISVPETLQVTSDFGRKVDLDVSTTDLQYAQRLFPVALLFDAEGYMTWKMGFAQHHAQNPEPAMFLMRFDQAIWLRFQQFKVNDMNASHP
;
A
#
# COMPACT_ATOMS: atom_id res chain seq x y z
N MET A 1 23.21 -7.25 23.67
CA MET A 1 22.34 -6.94 22.51
C MET A 1 21.98 -5.46 22.61
N SER A 2 22.55 -4.63 21.74
CA SER A 2 22.16 -3.21 21.66
C SER A 2 21.26 -3.08 20.44
N PHE A 3 20.03 -2.61 20.64
CA PHE A 3 19.09 -2.33 19.56
C PHE A 3 19.30 -0.87 19.14
N ARG A 4 19.57 -0.64 17.85
CA ARG A 4 19.55 0.72 17.29
C ARG A 4 18.18 0.94 16.66
N THR A 5 17.46 1.94 17.15
CA THR A 5 16.23 2.39 16.49
C THR A 5 16.63 3.16 15.23
N ALA A 6 16.45 2.55 14.06
CA ALA A 6 16.39 3.30 12.82
C ALA A 6 14.91 3.57 12.50
N GLU A 7 14.65 4.59 11.69
CA GLU A 7 13.30 4.87 11.18
C GLU A 7 13.39 4.99 9.66
N PRO A 8 13.56 3.86 8.93
CA PRO A 8 13.65 3.91 7.48
C PRO A 8 12.35 4.46 6.88
N ALA A 9 12.46 5.25 5.81
CA ALA A 9 11.29 5.69 5.07
C ALA A 9 10.57 4.47 4.50
N LEU A 10 9.23 4.44 4.60
CA LEU A 10 8.44 3.32 4.08
C LEU A 10 8.71 3.09 2.59
N LYS A 11 8.85 4.18 1.82
CA LYS A 11 9.21 4.10 0.40
C LYS A 11 10.48 3.28 0.16
N ASP A 12 11.54 3.53 0.92
CA ASP A 12 12.82 2.83 0.77
C ASP A 12 12.70 1.35 1.15
N VAL A 13 11.89 1.04 2.16
CA VAL A 13 11.59 -0.35 2.54
C VAL A 13 10.85 -1.05 1.40
N LEU A 14 9.82 -0.44 0.84
CA LEU A 14 9.04 -1.03 -0.26
C LEU A 14 9.85 -1.18 -1.54
N ASP A 15 10.72 -0.21 -1.87
CA ASP A 15 11.65 -0.28 -2.98
C ASP A 15 12.71 -1.38 -2.76
N GLY A 16 13.20 -1.53 -1.52
CA GLY A 16 14.09 -2.61 -1.12
C GLY A 16 13.46 -4.00 -1.26
N ILE A 17 12.17 -4.13 -0.93
CA ILE A 17 11.37 -5.35 -1.16
C ILE A 17 11.24 -5.61 -2.67
N ALA A 18 10.86 -4.59 -3.45
CA ALA A 18 10.68 -4.70 -4.90
C ALA A 18 11.97 -5.15 -5.61
N ALA A 19 13.12 -4.64 -5.17
CA ALA A 19 14.43 -5.00 -5.71
C ALA A 19 14.99 -6.32 -5.16
N GLY A 20 14.27 -7.00 -4.26
CA GLY A 20 14.72 -8.22 -3.59
C GLY A 20 15.90 -8.03 -2.64
N GLN A 21 16.23 -6.79 -2.24
CA GLN A 21 17.29 -6.51 -1.28
C GLN A 21 16.83 -6.72 0.17
N ILE A 22 15.54 -6.50 0.43
CA ILE A 22 14.87 -6.85 1.69
C ILE A 22 14.08 -8.13 1.46
N GLN A 23 14.38 -9.17 2.25
CA GLN A 23 13.78 -10.49 2.10
C GLN A 23 13.26 -11.03 3.43
N LEU A 24 12.58 -12.17 3.36
CA LEU A 24 12.04 -12.89 4.51
C LEU A 24 12.89 -14.14 4.76
N PRO A 25 13.09 -14.54 6.02
CA PRO A 25 13.55 -15.89 6.31
C PRO A 25 12.51 -16.94 5.87
N ASP A 26 12.96 -18.08 5.34
CA ASP A 26 12.09 -19.11 4.80
C ASP A 26 11.25 -19.86 5.84
N PHE A 27 11.68 -19.86 7.10
CA PHE A 27 10.93 -20.44 8.23
C PHE A 27 9.68 -19.63 8.61
N GLN A 28 9.53 -18.39 8.14
CA GLN A 28 8.32 -17.62 8.37
C GLN A 28 7.17 -18.13 7.50
N ARG A 29 5.97 -18.18 8.08
CA ARG A 29 4.74 -18.64 7.40
C ARG A 29 4.42 -17.80 6.16
N GLY A 30 3.61 -18.35 5.26
CA GLY A 30 3.08 -17.61 4.12
C GLY A 30 2.29 -16.36 4.53
N TRP A 31 2.11 -15.44 3.58
CA TRP A 31 1.24 -14.28 3.77
C TRP A 31 -0.24 -14.70 3.80
N VAL A 32 -1.02 -14.13 4.72
CA VAL A 32 -2.33 -14.66 5.14
C VAL A 32 -3.37 -13.58 5.46
N TRP A 33 -3.11 -12.30 5.18
CA TRP A 33 -4.06 -11.23 5.48
C TRP A 33 -5.25 -11.23 4.51
N ASP A 34 -6.43 -10.87 5.03
CA ASP A 34 -7.65 -10.66 4.25
C ASP A 34 -7.79 -9.20 3.80
N ASP A 35 -8.82 -8.94 2.99
CA ASP A 35 -9.15 -7.61 2.47
C ASP A 35 -9.36 -6.56 3.58
N ASN A 36 -10.01 -6.92 4.69
CA ASN A 36 -10.29 -6.00 5.79
C ASN A 36 -8.99 -5.54 6.47
N HIS A 37 -8.08 -6.47 6.78
CA HIS A 37 -6.78 -6.12 7.36
C HIS A 37 -5.96 -5.19 6.46
N ILE A 38 -6.03 -5.36 5.14
CA ILE A 38 -5.33 -4.50 4.19
C ILE A 38 -5.96 -3.09 4.18
N ARG A 39 -7.29 -3.01 4.16
CA ARG A 39 -8.02 -1.73 4.22
C ARG A 39 -7.72 -0.95 5.50
N SER A 40 -7.79 -1.60 6.67
CA SER A 40 -7.45 -0.98 7.96
C SER A 40 -5.99 -0.51 8.01
N LEU A 41 -5.06 -1.24 7.37
CA LEU A 41 -3.66 -0.83 7.29
C LEU A 41 -3.48 0.43 6.42
N ILE A 42 -4.12 0.49 5.24
CA ILE A 42 -4.10 1.68 4.38
C ILE A 42 -4.74 2.87 5.11
N ALA A 43 -5.86 2.66 5.80
CA ALA A 43 -6.52 3.68 6.60
C ALA A 43 -5.59 4.25 7.69
N SER A 44 -4.93 3.37 8.45
CA SER A 44 -3.94 3.75 9.47
C SER A 44 -2.78 4.57 8.90
N LEU A 45 -2.22 4.14 7.76
CA LEU A 45 -1.15 4.88 7.07
C LEU A 45 -1.60 6.27 6.62
N SER A 46 -2.82 6.39 6.10
CA SER A 46 -3.38 7.66 5.65
C SER A 46 -3.63 8.66 6.79
N LEU A 47 -3.70 8.19 8.03
CA LEU A 47 -3.78 9.01 9.24
C LEU A 47 -2.41 9.26 9.89
N SER A 48 -1.34 8.71 9.31
CA SER A 48 0.00 8.66 9.92
C SER A 48 0.03 7.97 11.30
N TYR A 49 -0.87 7.01 11.51
CA TYR A 49 -0.86 6.21 12.73
C TYR A 49 0.27 5.17 12.70
N PRO A 50 0.94 4.90 13.84
CA PRO A 50 1.95 3.85 13.90
C PRO A 50 1.35 2.50 13.56
N ILE A 51 1.98 1.78 12.62
CA ILE A 51 1.54 0.45 12.19
C ILE A 51 2.21 -0.69 12.98
N GLY A 52 2.73 -0.38 14.18
CA GLY A 52 3.56 -1.26 14.98
C GLY A 52 5.03 -1.30 14.55
N ALA A 53 5.87 -1.95 15.35
CA ALA A 53 7.28 -2.11 15.04
C ALA A 53 7.50 -3.20 13.98
N VAL A 54 8.58 -3.05 13.21
CA VAL A 54 9.12 -4.06 12.30
C VAL A 54 10.53 -4.39 12.79
N MET A 55 10.94 -5.64 12.69
CA MET A 55 12.28 -6.05 13.11
C MET A 55 13.11 -6.40 11.88
N PHE A 56 14.21 -5.69 11.69
CA PHE A 56 15.16 -5.94 10.62
C PHE A 56 16.47 -6.54 11.17
N LEU A 57 17.13 -7.34 10.31
CA LEU A 57 18.42 -7.95 10.56
C LEU A 57 19.30 -7.76 9.31
N GLU A 58 20.49 -7.20 9.48
CA GLU A 58 21.48 -7.12 8.41
C GLU A 58 21.91 -8.54 7.99
N ALA A 59 21.88 -8.80 6.68
CA ALA A 59 22.29 -10.09 6.14
C ALA A 59 23.81 -10.27 6.23
N GLY A 60 24.26 -11.50 6.50
CA GLY A 60 25.69 -11.85 6.56
C GLY A 60 26.16 -12.44 7.89
N GLY A 61 25.41 -12.24 8.98
CA GLY A 61 25.74 -12.78 10.31
C GLY A 61 25.03 -14.07 10.70
N VAL A 62 23.91 -14.42 10.04
CA VAL A 62 23.02 -15.52 10.46
C VAL A 62 22.66 -16.41 9.26
N PRO A 63 22.69 -17.76 9.40
CA PRO A 63 22.49 -18.69 8.29
C PRO A 63 21.00 -18.94 7.98
N PHE A 64 20.19 -17.87 7.90
CA PHE A 64 18.80 -18.01 7.49
C PHE A 64 18.71 -18.12 5.97
N LYS A 65 17.98 -19.13 5.48
CA LYS A 65 17.69 -19.25 4.06
C LYS A 65 16.68 -18.17 3.67
N PRO A 66 16.99 -17.29 2.72
CA PRO A 66 16.11 -16.18 2.39
C PRO A 66 15.08 -16.59 1.34
N ARG A 67 13.94 -15.89 1.35
CA ARG A 67 12.92 -15.95 0.31
C ARG A 67 12.36 -14.55 0.03
N LEU A 68 11.95 -14.34 -1.21
CA LEU A 68 11.29 -13.10 -1.62
C LEU A 68 9.92 -12.94 -0.94
N PHE A 69 9.46 -11.70 -0.87
CA PHE A 69 8.09 -11.38 -0.46
C PHE A 69 7.07 -11.90 -1.49
N ALA A 70 5.83 -12.12 -1.05
CA ALA A 70 4.76 -12.44 -1.98
C ALA A 70 4.58 -11.30 -3.01
N GLY A 71 4.37 -11.66 -4.28
CA GLY A 71 4.27 -10.71 -5.41
C GLY A 71 5.60 -10.27 -6.00
N VAL A 72 6.75 -10.60 -5.39
CA VAL A 72 8.07 -10.30 -5.96
C VAL A 72 8.56 -11.50 -6.77
N HIS A 73 8.78 -11.29 -8.07
CA HIS A 73 9.20 -12.33 -9.01
C HIS A 73 10.55 -11.96 -9.66
N LEU A 74 11.66 -12.33 -9.01
CA LEU A 74 13.02 -12.08 -9.50
C LEU A 74 13.75 -13.41 -9.69
N GLN A 75 14.26 -13.68 -10.89
CA GLN A 75 15.03 -14.88 -11.19
C GLN A 75 16.32 -14.55 -11.96
N PRO A 76 17.51 -14.90 -11.39
CA PRO A 76 17.71 -15.44 -10.05
C PRO A 76 17.35 -14.40 -8.97
N ALA A 77 16.92 -14.87 -7.79
CA ALA A 77 16.71 -13.97 -6.66
C ALA A 77 18.06 -13.38 -6.22
N PRO A 78 18.16 -12.04 -6.03
CA PRO A 78 19.38 -11.42 -5.54
C PRO A 78 19.70 -11.87 -4.10
N LYS A 79 20.95 -11.68 -3.66
CA LYS A 79 21.30 -11.88 -2.24
C LYS A 79 20.65 -10.77 -1.40
N PRO A 80 20.02 -11.09 -0.25
CA PRO A 80 19.45 -10.07 0.63
C PRO A 80 20.57 -9.23 1.25
N LYS A 81 20.29 -7.94 1.45
CA LYS A 81 21.03 -7.06 2.35
C LYS A 81 20.41 -7.02 3.75
N THR A 82 19.09 -7.22 3.81
CA THR A 82 18.32 -7.16 5.05
C THR A 82 17.28 -8.27 5.07
N LEU A 83 17.07 -8.88 6.24
CA LEU A 83 16.01 -9.83 6.52
C LEU A 83 14.99 -9.19 7.47
N VAL A 84 13.71 -9.45 7.24
CA VAL A 84 12.62 -9.05 8.15
C VAL A 84 12.28 -10.19 9.08
N LEU A 85 12.52 -10.02 10.38
CA LEU A 85 12.26 -11.03 11.40
C LEU A 85 10.84 -10.97 11.98
N ASP A 86 10.25 -9.77 11.99
CA ASP A 86 8.85 -9.52 12.38
C ASP A 86 8.25 -8.39 11.55
N GLY A 87 6.92 -8.38 11.40
CA GLY A 87 6.20 -7.40 10.57
C GLY A 87 5.98 -7.86 9.13
N GLN A 88 6.28 -9.12 8.81
CA GLN A 88 6.12 -9.71 7.47
C GLN A 88 4.75 -9.42 6.87
N GLN A 89 3.66 -9.68 7.60
CA GLN A 89 2.31 -9.58 7.05
C GLN A 89 1.98 -8.13 6.65
N ARG A 90 2.35 -7.16 7.50
CA ARG A 90 2.17 -5.72 7.26
C ARG A 90 2.98 -5.26 6.05
N LEU A 91 4.28 -5.58 6.02
CA LEU A 91 5.17 -5.18 4.93
C LEU A 91 4.75 -5.81 3.58
N THR A 92 4.31 -7.07 3.59
CA THR A 92 3.80 -7.72 2.39
C THR A 92 2.54 -7.03 1.90
N SER A 93 1.58 -6.75 2.79
CA SER A 93 0.33 -6.05 2.43
C SER A 93 0.60 -4.66 1.87
N MET A 94 1.49 -3.87 2.49
CA MET A 94 1.89 -2.55 1.99
C MET A 94 2.59 -2.63 0.64
N TYR A 95 3.51 -3.57 0.46
CA TYR A 95 4.18 -3.76 -0.83
C TYR A 95 3.16 -4.08 -1.93
N LEU A 96 2.27 -5.06 -1.67
CA LEU A 96 1.28 -5.49 -2.64
C LEU A 96 0.30 -4.36 -2.99
N SER A 97 -0.24 -3.62 -2.02
CA SER A 97 -1.26 -2.60 -2.28
C SER A 97 -0.70 -1.24 -2.73
N LEU A 98 0.50 -0.85 -2.26
CA LEU A 98 1.04 0.51 -2.47
C LEU A 98 2.13 0.58 -3.53
N ARG A 99 2.77 -0.54 -3.90
CA ARG A 99 3.98 -0.52 -4.74
C ARG A 99 4.03 -1.53 -5.87
N SER A 100 3.39 -2.69 -5.73
CA SER A 100 3.51 -3.78 -6.73
C SER A 100 2.93 -3.43 -8.10
N GLY A 101 1.97 -2.50 -8.16
CA GLY A 101 1.22 -2.16 -9.36
C GLY A 101 0.29 -3.29 -9.85
N GLN A 102 0.15 -4.37 -9.08
CA GLN A 102 -0.68 -5.53 -9.42
C GLN A 102 -1.86 -5.65 -8.45
N PRO A 103 -2.98 -6.26 -8.88
CA PRO A 103 -4.05 -6.61 -7.97
C PRO A 103 -3.56 -7.56 -6.86
N VAL A 104 -3.95 -7.25 -5.63
CA VAL A 104 -3.51 -7.98 -4.43
C VAL A 104 -4.26 -9.31 -4.34
N PRO A 105 -3.57 -10.47 -4.36
CA PRO A 105 -4.20 -11.80 -4.29
C PRO A 105 -4.55 -12.17 -2.84
N THR A 106 -5.51 -11.45 -2.27
CA THR A 106 -5.98 -11.58 -0.89
C THR A 106 -7.13 -12.59 -0.76
N ARG A 107 -7.79 -12.59 0.40
CA ARG A 107 -8.99 -13.37 0.67
C ARG A 107 -10.07 -12.54 1.33
N THR A 108 -11.30 -13.03 1.27
CA THR A 108 -12.41 -12.54 2.09
C THR A 108 -12.22 -12.94 3.55
N GLU A 109 -12.99 -12.34 4.46
CA GLU A 109 -13.04 -12.72 5.89
C GLU A 109 -13.41 -14.21 6.07
N LYS A 110 -14.20 -14.76 5.14
CA LYS A 110 -14.58 -16.19 5.12
C LYS A 110 -13.51 -17.10 4.48
N GLY A 111 -12.37 -16.56 4.07
CA GLY A 111 -11.23 -17.31 3.54
C GLY A 111 -11.25 -17.60 2.04
N ALA A 112 -12.27 -17.13 1.29
CA ALA A 112 -12.31 -17.31 -0.17
C ALA A 112 -11.31 -16.38 -0.87
N ASP A 113 -10.52 -16.92 -1.80
CA ASP A 113 -9.51 -16.16 -2.56
C ASP A 113 -10.16 -15.13 -3.49
N ILE A 114 -9.60 -13.92 -3.48
CA ILE A 114 -10.05 -12.77 -4.28
C ILE A 114 -8.85 -11.93 -4.70
N ARG A 115 -9.01 -11.12 -5.76
CA ARG A 115 -7.98 -10.18 -6.21
C ARG A 115 -8.53 -8.77 -6.16
N ARG A 116 -7.81 -7.86 -5.50
CA ARG A 116 -8.31 -6.53 -5.16
C ARG A 116 -7.32 -5.41 -5.50
N LEU A 117 -7.88 -4.31 -5.96
CA LEU A 117 -7.24 -3.02 -6.12
C LEU A 117 -7.86 -2.08 -5.10
N TYR A 118 -7.09 -1.12 -4.59
CA TYR A 118 -7.54 -0.21 -3.55
C TYR A 118 -7.57 1.23 -4.07
N PHE A 119 -8.61 1.96 -3.69
CA PHE A 119 -8.78 3.37 -3.99
C PHE A 119 -9.04 4.14 -2.69
N LEU A 120 -8.58 5.39 -2.64
CA LEU A 120 -8.97 6.33 -1.60
C LEU A 120 -10.10 7.22 -2.12
N ASP A 121 -11.21 7.21 -1.40
CA ASP A 121 -12.20 8.28 -1.51
C ASP A 121 -11.59 9.56 -0.96
N MET A 122 -11.20 10.45 -1.85
CA MET A 122 -10.50 11.68 -1.49
C MET A 122 -11.38 12.59 -0.63
N ALA A 123 -12.71 12.58 -0.84
CA ALA A 123 -13.63 13.42 -0.08
C ALA A 123 -13.73 12.92 1.37
N LYS A 124 -13.95 11.61 1.56
CA LYS A 124 -13.92 10.99 2.90
C LYS A 124 -12.57 11.13 3.59
N CYS A 125 -11.46 11.10 2.83
CA CYS A 125 -10.13 11.32 3.41
C CYS A 125 -9.94 12.75 3.96
N LEU A 126 -10.65 13.74 3.42
CA LEU A 126 -10.57 15.14 3.81
C LEU A 126 -11.65 15.56 4.82
N ASP A 127 -12.58 14.66 5.11
CA ASP A 127 -13.65 14.84 6.09
C ASP A 127 -13.16 14.37 7.49
N PRO A 128 -13.08 15.26 8.50
CA PRO A 128 -12.66 14.88 9.84
C PRO A 128 -13.68 14.01 10.58
N ASP A 129 -14.94 14.00 10.14
CA ASP A 129 -16.03 13.25 10.78
C ASP A 129 -16.27 11.88 10.12
N ALA A 130 -15.65 11.62 8.97
CA ALA A 130 -15.76 10.34 8.26
C ALA A 130 -14.86 9.26 8.88
N ASP A 131 -15.36 8.02 8.91
CA ASP A 131 -14.54 6.86 9.21
C ASP A 131 -13.50 6.64 8.09
N ARG A 132 -12.21 6.65 8.45
CA ARG A 132 -11.14 6.49 7.50
C ARG A 132 -11.12 5.10 6.85
N GLU A 133 -11.59 4.06 7.54
CA GLU A 133 -11.67 2.72 6.95
C GLU A 133 -12.67 2.66 5.79
N GLU A 134 -13.73 3.47 5.86
CA GLU A 134 -14.69 3.61 4.75
C GLU A 134 -14.14 4.41 3.56
N ALA A 135 -13.10 5.22 3.79
CA ALA A 135 -12.43 5.94 2.70
C ALA A 135 -11.55 5.01 1.85
N VAL A 136 -11.20 3.81 2.36
CA VAL A 136 -10.43 2.81 1.61
C VAL A 136 -11.38 1.85 0.91
N ILE A 137 -11.54 2.04 -0.41
CA ILE A 137 -12.43 1.25 -1.25
C ILE A 137 -11.67 0.07 -1.84
N SER A 138 -12.16 -1.15 -1.62
CA SER A 138 -11.64 -2.37 -2.23
C SER A 138 -12.47 -2.76 -3.46
N VAL A 139 -11.82 -2.82 -4.62
CA VAL A 139 -12.44 -3.02 -5.93
C VAL A 139 -11.89 -4.30 -6.57
N PRO A 140 -12.70 -5.15 -7.21
CA PRO A 140 -12.20 -6.31 -7.95
C PRO A 140 -11.35 -5.90 -9.17
N GLU A 141 -10.68 -6.88 -9.79
CA GLU A 141 -9.85 -6.66 -11.00
C GLU A 141 -10.63 -6.10 -12.20
N THR A 142 -11.94 -6.31 -12.23
CA THR A 142 -12.84 -5.71 -13.24
C THR A 142 -13.00 -4.20 -13.07
N LEU A 143 -12.52 -3.63 -11.96
CA LEU A 143 -12.71 -2.23 -11.57
C LEU A 143 -14.19 -1.83 -11.37
N GLN A 144 -15.07 -2.81 -11.26
CA GLN A 144 -16.50 -2.61 -11.04
C GLN A 144 -16.98 -3.40 -9.82
N VAL A 145 -17.53 -2.70 -8.83
CA VAL A 145 -18.23 -3.33 -7.70
C VAL A 145 -19.67 -3.54 -8.10
N THR A 146 -20.17 -4.76 -7.90
CA THR A 146 -21.53 -5.14 -8.29
C THR A 146 -22.29 -5.80 -7.14
N SER A 147 -23.61 -5.66 -7.17
CA SER A 147 -24.57 -6.35 -6.31
C SER A 147 -25.63 -7.07 -7.16
N ASP A 148 -26.61 -7.69 -6.50
CA ASP A 148 -27.65 -8.51 -7.13
C ASP A 148 -27.07 -9.56 -8.09
N PHE A 149 -26.11 -10.34 -7.58
CA PHE A 149 -25.39 -11.38 -8.35
C PHE A 149 -24.76 -10.86 -9.64
N GLY A 150 -24.24 -9.62 -9.63
CA GLY A 150 -23.56 -9.01 -10.76
C GLY A 150 -24.46 -8.21 -11.71
N ARG A 151 -25.77 -8.12 -11.43
CA ARG A 151 -26.73 -7.41 -12.30
C ARG A 151 -26.70 -5.91 -12.13
N LYS A 152 -26.33 -5.42 -10.94
CA LYS A 152 -26.28 -4.00 -10.62
C LYS A 152 -24.84 -3.57 -10.39
N VAL A 153 -24.38 -2.57 -11.13
CA VAL A 153 -23.09 -1.92 -10.88
C VAL A 153 -23.31 -0.84 -9.82
N ASP A 154 -22.66 -1.01 -8.67
CA ASP A 154 -22.73 -0.05 -7.55
C ASP A 154 -21.60 0.98 -7.62
N LEU A 155 -20.44 0.59 -8.16
CA LEU A 155 -19.30 1.46 -8.39
C LEU A 155 -18.57 1.03 -9.66
N ASP A 156 -18.21 1.98 -10.50
CA ASP A 156 -17.39 1.75 -11.69
C ASP A 156 -16.21 2.72 -11.71
N VAL A 157 -14.99 2.18 -11.64
CA VAL A 157 -13.73 2.93 -11.73
C VAL A 157 -12.83 2.40 -12.83
N SER A 158 -13.43 1.77 -13.85
CA SER A 158 -12.72 1.11 -14.96
C SER A 158 -11.96 2.06 -15.87
N THR A 159 -12.29 3.35 -15.85
CA THR A 159 -11.56 4.40 -16.58
C THR A 159 -11.07 5.49 -15.65
N THR A 160 -10.01 6.20 -16.05
CA THR A 160 -9.51 7.35 -15.30
C THR A 160 -10.54 8.47 -15.22
N ASP A 161 -11.34 8.71 -16.26
CA ASP A 161 -12.43 9.70 -16.20
C ASP A 161 -13.48 9.37 -15.14
N LEU A 162 -13.85 8.09 -14.98
CA LEU A 162 -14.76 7.67 -13.91
C LEU A 162 -14.12 7.83 -12.53
N GLN A 163 -12.82 7.55 -12.40
CA GLN A 163 -12.06 7.79 -11.18
C GLN A 163 -12.02 9.28 -10.81
N TYR A 164 -11.77 10.16 -11.79
CA TYR A 164 -11.74 11.62 -11.60
C TYR A 164 -13.11 12.15 -11.18
N ALA A 165 -14.17 11.78 -11.92
CA ALA A 165 -15.53 12.22 -11.65
C ALA A 165 -15.99 11.86 -10.24
N GLN A 166 -15.55 10.69 -9.73
CA GLN A 166 -15.88 10.20 -8.38
C GLN A 166 -14.83 10.58 -7.33
N ARG A 167 -13.75 11.28 -7.70
CA ARG A 167 -12.63 11.67 -6.83
C ARG A 167 -12.03 10.46 -6.09
N LEU A 168 -11.86 9.36 -6.81
CA LEU A 168 -11.26 8.12 -6.32
C LEU A 168 -9.82 8.01 -6.77
N PHE A 169 -8.90 8.07 -5.81
CA PHE A 169 -7.47 8.05 -6.07
C PHE A 169 -6.90 6.62 -5.98
N PRO A 170 -6.22 6.09 -7.01
CA PRO A 170 -5.63 4.74 -6.95
C PRO A 170 -4.48 4.67 -5.94
N VAL A 171 -4.61 3.78 -4.95
CA VAL A 171 -3.62 3.59 -3.86
C VAL A 171 -2.24 3.18 -4.39
N ALA A 172 -2.19 2.44 -5.51
CA ALA A 172 -0.95 2.01 -6.15
C ALA A 172 -0.06 3.18 -6.63
N LEU A 173 -0.63 4.38 -6.78
CA LEU A 173 0.10 5.58 -7.19
C LEU A 173 0.76 6.32 -6.02
N LEU A 174 0.55 5.89 -4.77
CA LEU A 174 1.11 6.59 -3.60
C LEU A 174 2.64 6.63 -3.61
N PHE A 175 3.32 5.58 -4.08
CA PHE A 175 4.79 5.55 -4.18
C PHE A 175 5.31 5.52 -5.63
N ASP A 176 4.43 5.79 -6.61
CA ASP A 176 4.78 5.98 -8.00
C ASP A 176 4.68 7.48 -8.36
N ALA A 177 5.81 8.19 -8.28
CA ALA A 177 5.84 9.63 -8.53
C ALA A 177 5.42 9.99 -9.96
N GLU A 178 5.79 9.19 -10.95
CA GLU A 178 5.46 9.47 -12.35
C GLU A 178 3.97 9.22 -12.63
N GLY A 179 3.46 8.07 -12.17
CA GLY A 179 2.04 7.75 -12.28
C GLY A 179 1.16 8.73 -11.49
N TYR A 180 1.59 9.14 -10.30
CA TYR A 180 0.93 10.18 -9.51
C TYR A 180 0.84 11.51 -10.27
N MET A 181 1.95 12.00 -10.83
CA MET A 181 1.96 13.26 -11.56
C MET A 181 1.09 13.20 -12.82
N THR A 182 1.12 12.07 -13.53
CA THR A 182 0.25 11.81 -14.68
C THR A 182 -1.22 11.85 -14.28
N TRP A 183 -1.60 11.14 -13.21
CA TRP A 183 -2.96 11.13 -12.69
C TRP A 183 -3.41 12.52 -12.23
N LYS A 184 -2.54 13.25 -11.51
CA LYS A 184 -2.81 14.61 -11.02
C LYS A 184 -3.08 15.59 -12.16
N MET A 185 -2.29 15.53 -13.24
CA MET A 185 -2.51 16.34 -14.43
C MET A 185 -3.83 15.98 -15.12
N GLY A 186 -4.14 14.68 -15.24
CA GLY A 186 -5.41 14.22 -15.79
C GLY A 186 -6.63 14.68 -14.98
N PHE A 187 -6.58 14.58 -13.65
CA PHE A 187 -7.62 15.09 -12.75
C PHE A 187 -7.84 16.60 -12.94
N ALA A 188 -6.76 17.38 -13.00
CA ALA A 188 -6.84 18.83 -13.22
C ALA A 188 -7.45 19.18 -14.60
N GLN A 189 -7.10 18.43 -15.64
CA GLN A 189 -7.66 18.61 -16.99
C GLN A 189 -9.15 18.26 -17.04
N HIS A 190 -9.54 17.14 -16.44
CA HIS A 190 -10.95 16.70 -16.35
C HIS A 190 -11.83 17.77 -15.68
N HIS A 191 -11.26 18.52 -14.74
CA HIS A 191 -11.95 19.58 -13.99
C HIS A 191 -11.59 21.00 -14.42
N ALA A 192 -10.94 21.21 -15.57
CA ALA A 192 -10.32 22.50 -15.94
C ALA A 192 -11.27 23.71 -15.97
N GLN A 193 -12.58 23.49 -16.09
CA GLN A 193 -13.59 24.55 -16.09
C GLN A 193 -14.00 25.04 -14.69
N ASN A 194 -13.54 24.38 -13.62
CA ASN A 194 -13.86 24.73 -12.24
C ASN A 194 -12.56 24.88 -11.42
N PRO A 195 -12.34 26.00 -10.70
CA PRO A 195 -11.18 26.16 -9.82
C PRO A 195 -11.26 25.35 -8.51
N GLU A 196 -12.45 24.94 -8.07
CA GLU A 196 -12.65 24.21 -6.80
C GLU A 196 -11.89 22.87 -6.74
N PRO A 197 -11.89 22.02 -7.79
CA PRO A 197 -11.13 20.77 -7.77
C PRO A 197 -9.61 20.94 -7.62
N ALA A 198 -9.03 22.06 -8.05
CA ALA A 198 -7.62 22.34 -7.84
C ALA A 198 -7.29 22.55 -6.36
N MET A 199 -8.13 23.31 -5.63
CA MET A 199 -7.99 23.49 -4.18
C MET A 199 -8.25 22.17 -3.43
N PHE A 200 -9.22 21.39 -3.87
CA PHE A 200 -9.51 20.07 -3.32
C PHE A 200 -8.30 19.13 -3.44
N LEU A 201 -7.70 19.06 -4.62
CA LEU A 201 -6.49 18.27 -4.87
C LEU A 201 -5.32 18.74 -4.00
N MET A 202 -5.08 20.06 -3.91
CA MET A 202 -4.05 20.61 -3.02
C MET A 202 -4.25 20.20 -1.55
N ARG A 203 -5.49 20.18 -1.05
CA ARG A 203 -5.80 19.70 0.31
C ARG A 203 -5.50 18.21 0.44
N PHE A 204 -5.87 17.40 -0.55
CA PHE A 204 -5.57 15.96 -0.56
C PHE A 204 -4.06 15.70 -0.53
N ASP A 205 -3.29 16.45 -1.33
CA ASP A 205 -1.83 16.34 -1.37
C ASP A 205 -1.21 16.57 0.02
N GLN A 206 -1.63 17.64 0.70
CA GLN A 206 -1.12 18.01 2.02
C GLN A 206 -1.58 17.03 3.12
N ALA A 207 -2.84 16.62 3.06
CA ALA A 207 -3.45 15.81 4.11
C ALA A 207 -3.11 14.32 3.99
N ILE A 208 -2.86 13.81 2.79
CA ILE A 208 -2.75 12.38 2.51
C ILE A 208 -1.43 12.06 1.79
N TRP A 209 -1.25 12.53 0.56
CA TRP A 209 -0.12 12.09 -0.27
C TRP A 209 1.24 12.39 0.38
N LEU A 210 1.44 13.61 0.91
CA LEU A 210 2.67 14.02 1.56
C LEU A 210 2.95 13.19 2.83
N ARG A 211 1.91 12.82 3.57
CA ARG A 211 2.03 11.98 4.76
C ARG A 211 2.55 10.58 4.42
N PHE A 212 2.11 10.00 3.31
CA PHE A 212 2.67 8.74 2.80
C PHE A 212 4.14 8.89 2.41
N GLN A 213 4.52 9.98 1.74
CA GLN A 213 5.93 10.22 1.37
C GLN A 213 6.85 10.35 2.59
N GLN A 214 6.34 10.91 3.68
CA GLN A 214 7.09 11.16 4.90
C GLN A 214 6.97 10.02 5.92
N PHE A 215 6.18 8.97 5.62
CA PHE A 215 5.94 7.89 6.56
C PHE A 215 7.22 7.11 6.81
N LYS A 216 7.54 6.91 8.09
CA LYS A 216 8.67 6.09 8.53
C LYS A 216 8.19 4.84 9.22
N VAL A 217 8.87 3.74 8.97
CA VAL A 217 8.59 2.47 9.64
C VAL A 217 9.34 2.46 10.97
N ASN A 218 8.64 2.24 12.07
CA ASN A 218 9.27 2.03 13.37
C ASN A 218 10.04 0.71 13.33
N ASP A 219 11.36 0.79 13.46
CA ASP A 219 12.25 -0.37 13.36
C ASP A 219 12.97 -0.66 14.69
N MET A 220 13.03 -1.95 15.04
CA MET A 220 13.96 -2.49 16.02
C MET A 220 15.08 -3.27 15.32
N ASN A 221 16.26 -2.67 15.13
CA ASN A 221 17.39 -3.39 14.54
C ASN A 221 18.06 -4.29 15.58
N ALA A 222 18.16 -5.58 15.27
CA ALA A 222 19.06 -6.48 15.97
C ALA A 222 20.47 -6.34 15.37
N SER A 223 21.36 -5.62 16.06
CA SER A 223 22.78 -5.59 15.69
C SER A 223 23.57 -6.64 16.48
N HIS A 224 24.44 -7.39 15.79
CA HIS A 224 25.41 -8.26 16.46
C HIS A 224 26.56 -7.41 17.02
N PRO A 225 27.07 -7.71 18.23
CA PRO A 225 28.26 -7.06 18.79
C PRO A 225 29.54 -7.43 18.03
#